data_AF-K1W9L6-F1
#
_entry.id   AF-K1W9L6-F1
#
_cell.length_a   1.000
_cell.length_b   1.000
_cell.length_c   1.000
_cell.angle_alpha   90.00
_cell.angle_beta   90.00
_cell.angle_gamma   90.00
#
_symmetry.space_group_name_H-M   'P 1'
#
loop_
_entity.id
_entity.type
_entity.pdbx_description
1 polymer ?
#
loop_
_entity_poly.entity_id
_entity_poly.type
_entity_poly.pdbx_seq_one_letter_code
_entity_poly.pdbx_strand_id
1 'polypeptide(L)'
;MKVQLTESAITLRQFKTLINDGTFKVDFSSTTALCFDQVLDLARFLDKYECQFVVRDFIGTLRKKIVGHGGWPSLLFFLSGLILGRPELCPEALNQPASSWQGYSRLWHPKDLKSEEAYCLHPRGIPLYIRDTIPADYILALALARVPFRVGPEGYSLRLGDRFKEVLQVLGDERKSAAEPASKKVKRERRDTSPAPE
;
A
#
# COMPACT_ATOMS: atom_id res chain seq x y z
N MET A 1 19.46 -30.03 17.02
CA MET A 1 19.69 -28.75 16.33
C MET A 1 18.67 -27.75 16.85
N LYS A 2 19.09 -26.65 17.50
CA LYS A 2 18.18 -25.59 17.96
C LYS A 2 18.15 -24.51 16.89
N VAL A 3 16.97 -24.21 16.35
CA VAL A 3 16.76 -23.06 15.46
C VAL A 3 16.69 -21.81 16.33
N GLN A 4 17.58 -20.85 16.11
CA GLN A 4 17.48 -19.52 16.72
C GLN A 4 16.69 -18.62 15.78
N LEU A 5 15.55 -18.14 16.24
CA LEU A 5 14.76 -17.13 15.55
C LEU A 5 15.19 -15.76 16.07
N THR A 6 15.45 -14.83 15.15
CA THR A 6 15.86 -13.46 15.47
C THR A 6 14.68 -12.54 15.77
N GLU A 7 13.46 -13.01 15.51
CA GLU A 7 12.25 -12.22 15.64
C GLU A 7 11.76 -12.11 17.08
N SER A 8 11.03 -11.04 17.36
CA SER A 8 10.55 -10.75 18.70
C SER A 8 9.64 -11.87 19.22
N ALA A 9 9.66 -12.08 20.55
CA ALA A 9 8.75 -13.01 21.19
C ALA A 9 7.26 -12.68 20.95
N ILE A 10 6.94 -11.41 20.66
CA ILE A 10 5.59 -10.96 20.33
C ILE A 10 5.20 -11.48 18.95
N THR A 11 6.04 -11.27 17.93
CA THR A 11 5.81 -11.73 16.56
C THR A 11 5.62 -13.25 16.52
N LEU A 12 6.48 -14.00 17.21
CA LEU A 12 6.39 -15.47 17.28
C LEU A 12 5.10 -15.93 17.97
N ARG A 13 4.68 -15.24 19.03
CA ARG A 13 3.42 -15.53 19.72
C ARG A 13 2.22 -15.26 18.82
N GLN A 14 2.21 -14.12 18.13
CA GLN A 14 1.14 -13.75 17.20
C GLN A 14 1.05 -14.72 16.02
N PHE A 15 2.19 -15.14 15.46
CA PHE A 15 2.22 -16.17 14.43
C PHE A 15 1.63 -17.49 14.91
N LYS A 16 2.00 -17.94 16.12
CA LYS A 16 1.43 -19.14 16.72
C LYS A 16 -0.09 -19.03 16.91
N THR A 17 -0.57 -17.90 17.42
CA THR A 17 -2.02 -17.63 17.53
C THR A 17 -2.69 -17.64 16.17
N LEU A 18 -2.06 -17.06 15.15
CA LEU A 18 -2.59 -17.02 13.80
C LEU A 18 -2.75 -18.41 13.18
N ILE A 19 -1.78 -19.31 13.40
CA ILE A 19 -1.87 -20.72 12.97
C ILE A 19 -3.00 -21.45 13.70
N ASN A 20 -3.07 -21.30 15.02
CA ASN A 20 -3.98 -22.09 15.84
C ASN A 20 -5.43 -21.61 15.74
N ASP A 21 -5.63 -20.29 15.73
CA ASP A 21 -6.93 -19.66 15.92
C ASP A 21 -7.43 -18.96 14.65
N GLY A 22 -6.62 -18.92 13.58
CA GLY A 22 -6.93 -18.20 12.34
C GLY A 22 -7.01 -16.69 12.52
N THR A 23 -6.49 -16.15 13.63
CA THR A 23 -6.49 -14.72 13.93
C THR A 23 -5.36 -14.31 14.88
N PHE A 24 -5.13 -13.00 15.04
CA PHE A 24 -4.16 -12.49 16.00
C PHE A 24 -4.65 -11.20 16.68
N LYS A 25 -4.00 -10.86 17.80
CA LYS A 25 -4.25 -9.64 18.56
C LYS A 25 -2.96 -8.85 18.70
N VAL A 26 -3.09 -7.53 18.59
CA VAL A 26 -2.02 -6.59 18.94
C VAL A 26 -2.03 -6.42 20.46
N ASP A 27 -0.85 -6.44 21.05
CA ASP A 27 -0.67 -6.11 22.45
C ASP A 27 -0.61 -4.59 22.61
N PHE A 28 -1.62 -4.01 23.26
CA PHE A 28 -1.73 -2.57 23.52
C PHE A 28 -1.28 -2.17 24.93
N SER A 29 -0.65 -3.08 25.67
CA SER A 29 -0.14 -2.80 27.03
C SER A 29 0.92 -1.69 27.06
N SER A 30 1.49 -1.33 25.91
CA SER A 30 2.29 -0.13 25.71
C SER A 30 1.85 0.62 24.42
N THR A 31 2.10 1.92 24.34
CA THR A 31 1.61 2.95 23.40
C THR A 31 1.39 2.61 21.90
N THR A 32 0.51 3.37 21.22
CA THR A 32 -0.01 3.22 19.83
C THR A 32 0.99 2.99 18.69
N ALA A 33 2.25 3.43 18.80
CA ALA A 33 3.29 3.12 17.81
C ALA A 33 3.49 1.59 17.65
N LEU A 34 3.21 0.83 18.71
CA LEU A 34 3.38 -0.62 18.76
C LEU A 34 2.40 -1.41 17.90
N CYS A 35 1.27 -0.82 17.49
CA CYS A 35 0.33 -1.51 16.59
C CYS A 35 0.89 -1.63 15.17
N PHE A 36 1.54 -0.58 14.66
CA PHE A 36 2.22 -0.63 13.37
C PHE A 36 3.38 -1.61 13.40
N ASP A 37 4.26 -1.50 14.38
CA ASP A 37 5.45 -2.34 14.46
C ASP A 37 5.06 -3.83 14.56
N GLN A 38 4.14 -4.20 15.45
CA GLN A 38 3.71 -5.60 15.61
C GLN A 38 3.10 -6.18 14.33
N VAL A 39 2.17 -5.46 13.68
CA VAL A 39 1.48 -5.95 12.48
C VAL A 39 2.44 -6.04 11.29
N LEU A 40 3.28 -5.04 11.10
CA LEU A 40 4.25 -5.03 9.99
C LEU A 40 5.38 -6.04 10.20
N ASP A 41 5.84 -6.24 11.43
CA ASP A 41 6.81 -7.29 11.74
C ASP A 41 6.24 -8.69 11.52
N LEU A 42 4.96 -8.90 11.85
CA LEU A 42 4.28 -10.15 11.51
C LEU A 42 4.17 -10.32 9.99
N ALA A 43 3.83 -9.27 9.23
CA ALA A 43 3.82 -9.33 7.77
C ALA A 43 5.20 -9.70 7.19
N ARG A 44 6.27 -9.05 7.68
CA ARG A 44 7.66 -9.35 7.26
C ARG A 44 8.08 -10.76 7.63
N PHE A 45 7.67 -11.25 8.80
CA PHE A 45 7.91 -12.62 9.21
C PHE A 45 7.24 -13.61 8.25
N LEU A 46 5.96 -13.38 7.93
CA LEU A 46 5.21 -14.24 7.01
C LEU A 46 5.81 -14.25 5.60
N ASP A 47 6.28 -13.11 5.13
CA ASP A 47 7.00 -12.98 3.85
C ASP A 47 8.34 -13.73 3.89
N LYS A 48 9.19 -13.44 4.88
CA LYS A 48 10.53 -14.01 5.05
C LYS A 48 10.54 -15.55 5.13
N TYR A 49 9.55 -16.13 5.80
CA TYR A 49 9.42 -17.59 5.97
C TYR A 49 8.39 -18.21 5.03
N GLU A 50 7.96 -17.48 3.99
CA GLU A 50 7.08 -17.97 2.91
C GLU A 50 5.80 -18.66 3.41
N CYS A 51 5.20 -18.13 4.48
CA CYS A 51 4.07 -18.72 5.19
C CYS A 51 2.73 -18.49 4.47
N GLN A 52 2.65 -18.85 3.17
CA GLN A 52 1.53 -18.50 2.28
C GLN A 52 0.15 -18.95 2.78
N PHE A 53 0.07 -20.12 3.44
CA PHE A 53 -1.19 -20.60 4.02
C PHE A 53 -1.72 -19.69 5.12
N VAL A 54 -0.82 -19.11 5.92
CA VAL A 54 -1.14 -18.27 7.07
C VAL A 54 -1.39 -16.81 6.64
N VAL A 55 -0.82 -16.39 5.50
CA VAL A 55 -1.04 -15.05 4.91
C VAL A 55 -2.52 -14.77 4.66
N ARG A 56 -3.31 -15.77 4.23
CA ARG A 56 -4.75 -15.60 4.04
C ARG A 56 -5.46 -15.21 5.34
N ASP A 57 -5.12 -15.86 6.44
CA ASP A 57 -5.76 -15.63 7.74
C ASP A 57 -5.27 -14.32 8.38
N PHE A 58 -4.02 -13.94 8.11
CA PHE A 58 -3.48 -12.61 8.41
C PHE A 58 -4.30 -11.51 7.72
N ILE A 59 -4.46 -11.59 6.39
CA ILE A 59 -5.24 -10.65 5.59
C ILE A 59 -6.70 -10.62 6.05
N GLY A 60 -7.29 -11.79 6.30
CA GLY A 60 -8.65 -11.91 6.82
C GLY A 60 -8.82 -11.20 8.18
N THR A 61 -7.81 -11.26 9.04
CA THR A 61 -7.81 -10.53 10.32
C THR A 61 -7.74 -9.03 10.10
N LEU A 62 -6.87 -8.54 9.21
CA LEU A 62 -6.78 -7.11 8.88
C LEU A 62 -8.12 -6.57 8.39
N ARG A 63 -8.73 -7.24 7.40
CA ARG A 63 -10.05 -6.85 6.87
C ARG A 63 -11.11 -6.73 7.97
N LYS A 64 -11.17 -7.71 8.88
CA LYS A 64 -12.13 -7.68 10.00
C LYS A 64 -11.86 -6.57 11.01
N LYS A 65 -10.60 -6.20 11.21
CA LYS A 65 -10.19 -5.24 12.26
C LYS A 65 -10.22 -3.78 11.80
N ILE A 66 -10.23 -3.51 10.50
CA ILE A 66 -10.20 -2.14 9.95
C ILE A 66 -11.60 -1.52 9.86
N VAL A 67 -12.66 -2.31 9.98
CA VAL A 67 -14.04 -1.83 9.87
C VAL A 67 -14.47 -1.08 11.14
N GLY A 68 -14.95 0.16 10.99
CA GLY A 68 -15.70 0.91 12.00
C GLY A 68 -14.87 1.82 12.92
N HIS A 69 -15.58 2.50 13.82
CA HIS A 69 -14.98 3.37 14.83
C HIS A 69 -14.15 2.55 15.83
N GLY A 70 -12.89 2.93 16.03
CA GLY A 70 -11.96 2.20 16.93
C GLY A 70 -11.26 0.99 16.29
N GLY A 71 -11.46 0.78 14.98
CA GLY A 71 -10.74 -0.23 14.21
C GLY A 71 -9.27 0.12 13.97
N TRP A 72 -8.53 -0.83 13.44
CA TRP A 72 -7.14 -0.65 13.01
C TRP A 72 -7.04 0.31 11.81
N PRO A 73 -5.99 1.14 11.72
CA PRO A 73 -5.84 2.04 10.59
C PRO A 73 -5.72 1.29 9.26
N SER A 74 -6.46 1.74 8.24
CA SER A 74 -6.41 1.16 6.88
C SER A 74 -5.01 1.17 6.27
N LEU A 75 -4.11 2.07 6.73
CA LEU A 75 -2.71 2.07 6.31
C LEU A 75 -1.99 0.75 6.61
N LEU A 76 -2.33 0.06 7.71
CA LEU A 76 -1.72 -1.24 8.03
C LEU A 76 -1.98 -2.26 6.92
N PHE A 77 -3.17 -2.21 6.34
CA PHE A 77 -3.55 -3.09 5.25
C PHE A 77 -2.85 -2.74 3.94
N PHE A 78 -2.75 -1.45 3.65
CA PHE A 78 -1.97 -0.95 2.52
C PHE A 78 -0.51 -1.40 2.60
N LEU A 79 0.15 -1.19 3.74
CA LEU A 79 1.56 -1.55 3.96
C LEU A 79 1.77 -3.06 3.96
N SER A 80 0.85 -3.82 4.56
CA SER A 80 0.90 -5.28 4.54
C SER A 80 0.84 -5.82 3.11
N GLY A 81 0.03 -5.21 2.23
CA GLY A 81 0.00 -5.54 0.82
C GLY A 81 1.35 -5.36 0.12
N LEU A 82 2.05 -4.28 0.43
CA LEU A 82 3.40 -4.04 -0.12
C LEU A 82 4.40 -5.08 0.38
N ILE A 83 4.42 -5.34 1.68
CA ILE A 83 5.37 -6.27 2.30
C ILE A 83 5.17 -7.69 1.76
N LEU A 84 3.93 -8.13 1.62
CA LEU A 84 3.59 -9.51 1.22
C LEU A 84 3.59 -9.73 -0.30
N GLY A 85 3.98 -8.72 -1.10
CA GLY A 85 3.91 -8.80 -2.56
C GLY A 85 2.48 -8.99 -3.09
N ARG A 86 1.50 -8.37 -2.42
CA ARG A 86 0.05 -8.42 -2.72
C ARG A 86 -0.45 -6.99 -3.03
N PRO A 87 -0.02 -6.40 -4.16
CA PRO A 87 -0.31 -5.00 -4.49
C PRO A 87 -1.81 -4.71 -4.66
N GLU A 88 -2.64 -5.72 -4.87
CA GLU A 88 -4.10 -5.63 -4.92
C GLU A 88 -4.73 -5.20 -3.59
N LEU A 89 -4.05 -5.38 -2.47
CA LEU A 89 -4.55 -4.93 -1.15
C LEU A 89 -4.42 -3.41 -0.97
N CYS A 90 -3.52 -2.75 -1.71
CA CYS A 90 -3.35 -1.31 -1.67
C CYS A 90 -4.61 -0.55 -2.10
N PRO A 91 -5.20 -0.79 -3.30
CA PRO A 91 -6.46 -0.16 -3.67
C PRO A 91 -7.63 -0.59 -2.78
N GLU A 92 -7.63 -1.84 -2.28
CA GLU A 92 -8.66 -2.31 -1.33
C GLU A 92 -8.64 -1.53 -0.01
N ALA A 93 -7.44 -1.23 0.51
CA ALA A 93 -7.26 -0.39 1.69
C ALA A 93 -7.75 1.04 1.45
N LEU A 94 -7.50 1.60 0.26
CA LEU A 94 -7.94 2.95 -0.12
C LEU A 94 -9.46 3.07 -0.30
N ASN A 95 -10.13 1.98 -0.63
CA ASN A 95 -11.59 1.94 -0.76
C ASN A 95 -12.32 1.70 0.58
N GLN A 96 -11.60 1.60 1.70
CA GLN A 96 -12.21 1.50 3.03
C GLN A 96 -12.95 2.80 3.41
N PRO A 97 -14.04 2.71 4.20
CA PRO A 97 -14.79 3.89 4.65
C PRO A 97 -13.91 4.93 5.34
N ALA A 98 -14.27 6.22 5.26
CA ALA A 98 -13.54 7.30 5.94
C ALA A 98 -13.38 7.09 7.45
N SER A 99 -14.31 6.40 8.10
CA SER A 99 -14.20 6.03 9.52
C SER A 99 -12.98 5.14 9.82
N SER A 100 -12.59 4.28 8.89
CA SER A 100 -11.39 3.43 8.97
C SER A 100 -10.07 4.22 8.82
N TRP A 101 -10.16 5.51 8.50
CA TRP A 101 -9.03 6.45 8.46
C TRP A 101 -9.02 7.40 9.67
N GLN A 102 -10.02 7.37 10.55
CA GLN A 102 -10.04 8.21 11.75
C GLN A 102 -8.98 7.81 12.80
N GLY A 103 -8.50 6.56 12.75
CA GLY A 103 -7.36 6.10 13.55
C GLY A 103 -6.03 6.77 13.16
N TYR A 104 -6.01 7.48 12.03
CA TYR A 104 -4.93 8.39 11.68
C TYR A 104 -5.11 9.69 12.47
N SER A 105 -4.33 9.83 13.55
CA SER A 105 -4.37 11.04 14.36
C SER A 105 -4.10 12.27 13.49
N ARG A 106 -4.88 13.35 13.67
CA ARG A 106 -4.58 14.66 13.06
C ARG A 106 -3.15 15.12 13.33
N LEU A 107 -2.53 14.63 14.41
CA LEU A 107 -1.14 14.89 14.77
C LEU A 107 -0.13 14.35 13.74
N TRP A 108 -0.51 13.36 12.93
CA TRP A 108 0.35 12.78 11.91
C TRP A 108 0.22 13.52 10.57
N HIS A 109 -0.85 14.29 10.38
CA HIS A 109 -1.02 15.12 9.19
C HIS A 109 -0.24 16.43 9.30
N PRO A 110 0.32 16.94 8.18
CA PRO A 110 0.82 18.30 8.12
C PRO A 110 -0.22 19.33 8.58
N LYS A 111 0.22 20.34 9.32
CA LYS A 111 -0.64 21.38 9.92
C LYS A 111 -1.38 22.23 8.88
N ASP A 112 -0.89 22.25 7.64
CA ASP A 112 -1.42 22.97 6.49
C ASP A 112 -2.46 22.19 5.67
N LEU A 113 -2.80 20.94 6.04
CA LEU A 113 -3.87 20.21 5.35
C LEU A 113 -5.24 20.89 5.56
N LYS A 114 -5.99 21.05 4.46
CA LYS A 114 -7.41 21.43 4.52
C LYS A 114 -8.22 20.33 5.22
N SER A 115 -9.29 20.71 5.93
CA SER A 115 -10.14 19.78 6.70
C SER A 115 -10.72 18.63 5.87
N GLU A 116 -11.00 18.87 4.59
CA GLU A 116 -11.53 17.89 3.63
C GLU A 116 -10.51 16.79 3.29
N GLU A 117 -9.21 17.06 3.46
CA GLU A 117 -8.14 16.11 3.21
C GLU A 117 -7.80 15.23 4.42
N ALA A 118 -8.35 15.55 5.60
CA ALA A 118 -8.06 14.86 6.86
C ALA A 118 -8.68 13.45 6.95
N TYR A 119 -9.56 13.09 6.01
CA TYR A 119 -10.26 11.81 5.96
C TYR A 119 -9.74 10.88 4.83
N CYS A 120 -8.63 11.25 4.20
CA CYS A 120 -7.96 10.47 3.16
C CYS A 120 -6.48 10.23 3.53
N LEU A 121 -5.89 9.14 3.04
CA LEU A 121 -4.46 8.89 3.19
C LEU A 121 -3.65 9.93 2.39
N HIS A 122 -3.09 10.93 3.08
CA HIS A 122 -2.13 11.84 2.46
C HIS A 122 -0.70 11.28 2.64
N PRO A 123 0.13 11.16 1.58
CA PRO A 123 1.53 10.75 1.72
C PRO A 123 2.37 11.54 2.73
N ARG A 124 2.08 12.84 2.92
CA ARG A 124 2.75 13.69 3.91
C ARG A 124 2.28 13.41 5.34
N GLY A 125 1.14 12.75 5.51
CA GLY A 125 0.65 12.29 6.81
C GLY A 125 1.33 11.02 7.29
N ILE A 126 1.94 10.25 6.39
CA ILE A 126 2.61 8.99 6.73
C ILE A 126 3.89 9.30 7.52
N PRO A 127 4.08 8.71 8.72
CA PRO A 127 5.33 8.86 9.46
C PRO A 127 6.53 8.54 8.58
N LEU A 128 7.58 9.37 8.66
CA LEU A 128 8.73 9.31 7.75
C LEU A 128 9.33 7.90 7.66
N TYR A 129 9.56 7.24 8.80
CA TYR A 129 10.12 5.89 8.85
C TYR A 129 9.25 4.83 8.15
N ILE A 130 7.93 5.04 8.06
CA ILE A 130 7.02 4.18 7.30
C ILE A 130 7.08 4.57 5.83
N ARG A 131 7.02 5.87 5.53
CA ARG A 131 6.98 6.40 4.16
C ARG A 131 8.19 5.95 3.35
N ASP A 132 9.36 5.90 3.98
CA ASP A 132 10.61 5.50 3.33
C ASP A 132 10.64 4.00 2.96
N THR A 133 9.70 3.20 3.48
CA THR A 133 9.53 1.78 3.09
C THR A 133 8.57 1.59 1.91
N ILE A 134 7.85 2.64 1.49
CA ILE A 134 6.88 2.57 0.40
C ILE A 134 7.59 2.89 -0.94
N PRO A 135 7.40 2.07 -1.99
CA PRO A 135 7.96 2.37 -3.30
C PRO A 135 7.53 3.75 -3.82
N ALA A 136 8.45 4.47 -4.47
CA ALA A 136 8.22 5.84 -4.94
C ALA A 136 6.99 5.96 -5.85
N ASP A 137 6.75 4.98 -6.73
CA ASP A 137 5.60 4.97 -7.64
C ASP A 137 4.26 4.89 -6.89
N TYR A 138 4.25 4.19 -5.75
CA TYR A 138 3.06 4.11 -4.89
C TYR A 138 2.83 5.43 -4.15
N ILE A 139 3.88 6.08 -3.67
CA ILE A 139 3.78 7.43 -3.08
C ILE A 139 3.25 8.43 -4.11
N LEU A 140 3.78 8.38 -5.34
CA LEU A 140 3.36 9.26 -6.42
C LEU A 140 1.91 8.97 -6.84
N ALA A 141 1.53 7.70 -6.99
CA ALA A 141 0.16 7.31 -7.27
C ALA A 141 -0.81 7.76 -6.16
N LEU A 142 -0.42 7.63 -4.88
CA LEU A 142 -1.20 8.16 -3.75
C LEU A 142 -1.34 9.68 -3.82
N ALA A 143 -0.33 10.42 -4.28
CA ALA A 143 -0.38 11.87 -4.40
C ALA A 143 -1.28 12.32 -5.56
N LEU A 144 -1.19 11.63 -6.70
CA LEU A 144 -1.91 11.96 -7.95
C LEU A 144 -3.35 11.44 -7.99
N ALA A 145 -3.65 10.36 -7.26
CA ALA A 145 -5.01 9.84 -7.15
C ALA A 145 -5.95 10.74 -6.33
N ARG A 146 -5.41 11.78 -5.69
CA ARG A 146 -6.16 12.73 -4.86
C ARG A 146 -6.97 13.65 -5.77
N VAL A 147 -8.21 13.24 -6.04
CA VAL A 147 -9.21 14.13 -6.64
C VAL A 147 -9.76 15.03 -5.51
N PRO A 148 -9.77 16.36 -5.65
CA PRO A 148 -10.45 17.24 -4.71
C PRO A 148 -11.94 16.88 -4.64
N PHE A 149 -12.42 16.65 -3.43
CA PHE A 149 -13.75 16.11 -3.18
C PHE A 149 -14.84 17.18 -3.30
N ARG A 150 -15.99 16.83 -3.88
CA ARG A 150 -17.30 17.36 -3.45
C ARG A 150 -18.00 16.25 -2.68
N VAL A 151 -18.27 16.50 -1.40
CA VAL A 151 -18.99 15.58 -0.51
C VAL A 151 -20.48 15.65 -0.85
N GLY A 152 -21.01 14.60 -1.46
CA GLY A 152 -22.45 14.34 -1.50
C GLY A 152 -22.89 13.53 -0.28
N PRO A 153 -24.19 13.55 0.09
CA PRO A 153 -24.73 12.91 1.28
C PRO A 153 -24.59 11.37 1.31
N GLU A 154 -24.22 10.72 0.20
CA GLU A 154 -24.18 9.25 0.09
C GLU A 154 -22.80 8.61 0.34
N GLY A 155 -21.89 9.34 0.98
CA GLY A 155 -20.68 8.74 1.52
C GLY A 155 -19.46 8.83 0.60
N TYR A 156 -18.33 8.57 1.23
CA TYR A 156 -17.01 8.78 0.67
C TYR A 156 -16.79 7.87 -0.55
N SER A 157 -16.29 8.47 -1.64
CA SER A 157 -15.87 7.87 -2.91
C SER A 157 -15.34 6.44 -2.77
N LEU A 158 -16.17 5.49 -3.19
CA LEU A 158 -15.83 4.10 -3.51
C LEU A 158 -14.76 3.95 -4.63
N ARG A 159 -14.06 5.03 -5.02
CA ARG A 159 -13.22 5.10 -6.24
C ARG A 159 -11.79 5.58 -6.00
N LEU A 160 -11.36 5.86 -4.77
CA LEU A 160 -9.98 6.29 -4.51
C LEU A 160 -8.98 5.18 -4.86
N GLY A 161 -9.28 3.94 -4.48
CA GLY A 161 -8.49 2.77 -4.83
C GLY A 161 -8.45 2.51 -6.34
N ASP A 162 -9.57 2.70 -7.04
CA ASP A 162 -9.63 2.55 -8.49
C ASP A 162 -8.75 3.58 -9.18
N ARG A 163 -8.85 4.86 -8.76
CA ARG A 163 -8.02 5.93 -9.30
C ARG A 163 -6.54 5.71 -9.00
N PHE A 164 -6.22 5.25 -7.79
CA PHE A 164 -4.87 4.86 -7.43
C PHE A 164 -4.32 3.76 -8.35
N LYS A 165 -5.12 2.73 -8.61
CA LYS A 165 -4.75 1.63 -9.52
C LYS A 165 -4.50 2.13 -10.94
N GLU A 166 -5.37 2.98 -11.46
CA GLU A 166 -5.20 3.61 -12.79
C GLU A 166 -3.88 4.39 -12.87
N VAL A 167 -3.61 5.27 -11.91
CA VAL A 167 -2.38 6.07 -11.91
C VAL A 167 -1.15 5.18 -11.81
N LEU A 168 -1.17 4.19 -10.91
CA LEU A 168 -0.05 3.28 -10.74
C LEU A 168 0.26 2.49 -12.02
N GLN A 169 -0.79 2.12 -12.77
CA GLN A 169 -0.63 1.48 -14.08
C GLN A 169 0.04 2.43 -15.09
N VAL A 170 -0.41 3.69 -15.20
CA VAL A 170 0.21 4.69 -16.08
C VAL A 170 1.68 4.88 -15.76
N LEU A 171 2.03 5.04 -14.47
CA LEU A 171 3.43 5.19 -14.03
C LEU A 171 4.28 3.97 -14.42
N GLY A 172 3.71 2.77 -14.30
CA GLY A 172 4.38 1.53 -14.72
C GLY A 172 4.61 1.46 -16.23
N ASP A 173 3.63 1.87 -17.04
CA ASP A 173 3.70 1.85 -18.49
C ASP A 173 4.68 2.92 -19.04
N GLU A 174 4.71 4.11 -18.43
CA GLU A 174 5.69 5.16 -18.75
C GLU A 174 7.13 4.70 -18.45
N ARG A 175 7.36 4.05 -17.31
CA ARG A 175 8.70 3.53 -16.96
C ARG A 175 9.13 2.44 -17.94
N LYS A 176 8.23 1.53 -18.34
CA LYS A 176 8.52 0.50 -19.35
C LYS A 176 8.85 1.13 -20.70
N SER A 177 8.06 2.13 -21.13
CA SER A 177 8.26 2.85 -22.39
C SER A 177 9.58 3.64 -22.42
N ALA A 178 10.00 4.20 -21.28
CA ALA A 178 11.28 4.90 -21.15
C ALA A 178 12.49 3.94 -21.08
N ALA A 179 12.29 2.69 -20.66
CA ALA A 179 13.33 1.67 -20.55
C ALA A 179 13.61 0.92 -21.87
N GLU A 180 12.70 0.98 -22.85
CA GLU A 180 12.95 0.47 -24.20
C GLU A 180 13.77 1.48 -25.01
N PRO A 181 15.03 1.19 -25.38
CA PRO A 181 15.81 2.09 -26.22
C PRO A 181 15.16 2.21 -27.60
N ALA A 182 15.19 3.42 -28.17
CA ALA A 182 14.68 3.78 -29.49
C ALA A 182 15.39 3.05 -30.67
N SER A 183 15.31 1.72 -30.74
CA SER A 183 15.89 0.88 -31.79
C SER A 183 14.86 0.44 -32.84
N LYS A 184 13.76 1.18 -33.01
CA LYS A 184 12.75 0.93 -34.06
C LYS A 184 12.36 2.18 -34.86
N LYS A 185 13.28 3.14 -35.04
CA LYS A 185 13.16 4.21 -36.04
C LYS A 185 14.32 4.25 -37.03
N VAL A 186 14.80 3.09 -37.51
CA VAL A 186 15.65 3.04 -38.72
C VAL A 186 15.34 1.77 -39.52
N LYS A 187 14.27 1.77 -40.31
CA LYS A 187 14.20 1.02 -41.58
C LYS A 187 12.91 1.38 -42.33
N ARG A 188 13.09 1.80 -43.60
CA ARG A 188 12.11 2.36 -44.57
C ARG A 188 11.92 3.86 -44.34
N GLU A 189 12.44 4.77 -45.16
CA GLU A 189 12.60 4.73 -46.62
C GLU A 189 13.98 5.27 -47.06
N ARG A 190 14.80 4.39 -47.63
CA ARG A 190 15.60 4.77 -48.80
C ARG A 190 14.96 3.99 -49.94
N ARG A 191 14.08 4.64 -50.70
CA ARG A 191 13.81 4.22 -52.07
C ARG A 191 14.73 5.03 -52.94
N ASP A 192 15.53 4.28 -53.68
CA ASP A 192 16.46 4.71 -54.71
C ASP A 192 15.82 5.72 -55.66
N THR A 193 16.47 6.88 -55.77
CA THR A 193 16.46 7.67 -57.01
C THR A 193 17.90 7.65 -57.50
N SER A 194 18.24 6.65 -58.31
CA SER A 194 19.43 6.73 -59.16
C SER A 194 19.14 7.68 -60.32
N PRO A 195 20.09 8.55 -60.70
CA PRO A 195 19.95 9.41 -61.87
C PRO A 195 20.23 8.65 -63.17
N ALA A 196 19.80 9.27 -64.28
CA ALA A 196 19.75 8.81 -65.68
C ALA A 196 21.08 8.29 -66.29
N PRO A 197 21.02 7.76 -67.52
CA PRO A 197 21.69 8.55 -68.58
C PRO A 197 21.00 8.59 -69.96
N GLU A 198 21.28 9.72 -70.62
CA GLU A 198 21.24 10.11 -72.06
C GLU A 198 19.90 10.20 -72.80
#